data_AF-A0A7G6XX16-F1
#
_entry.id   AF-A0A7G6XX16-F1
#
_cell.length_a   1.000
_cell.length_b   1.000
_cell.length_c   1.000
_cell.angle_alpha   90.00
_cell.angle_beta   90.00
_cell.angle_gamma   90.00
#
_symmetry.space_group_name_H-M   'P 1'
#
loop_
_entity.id
_entity.type
_entity.pdbx_description
1 polymer ?
#
loop_
_entity_poly.entity_id
_entity_poly.type
_entity_poly.pdbx_seq_one_letter_code
_entity_poly.pdbx_strand_id
1 'polypeptide(L)'
;MERTPPDPAAFFRDMLGQWEKTVNSLGGEAMRSEEFSRSMGAATAATATMQANMQQMTEKALAAANLPTRSDFDAMAGRIAAIEASLARIEAQLGTARSDPDKPRPTRGRKPPVAPQK
;
A
#
# COMPACT_ATOMS: atom_id res chain seq x y z
N MET A 1 28.91 -24.45 -44.46
CA MET A 1 28.93 -24.87 -43.04
C MET A 1 28.03 -23.91 -42.28
N GLU A 2 26.72 -24.20 -42.23
CA GLU A 2 25.76 -23.38 -41.51
C GLU A 2 25.88 -23.69 -40.01
N ARG A 3 26.36 -22.72 -39.22
CA ARG A 3 26.31 -22.78 -37.76
C ARG A 3 24.88 -22.44 -37.36
N THR A 4 24.07 -23.46 -37.11
CA THR A 4 22.78 -23.29 -36.43
C THR A 4 23.03 -22.57 -35.10
N PRO A 5 22.41 -21.41 -34.83
CA PRO A 5 22.56 -20.73 -33.55
C PRO A 5 22.10 -21.66 -32.42
N PRO A 6 22.75 -21.63 -31.25
CA PRO A 6 22.42 -22.52 -30.13
C PRO A 6 20.94 -22.34 -29.80
N ASP A 7 20.14 -23.39 -30.07
CA ASP A 7 18.70 -23.38 -29.88
C ASP A 7 18.41 -23.09 -28.39
N PRO A 8 17.89 -21.91 -28.04
CA PRO A 8 17.60 -21.57 -26.64
C PRO A 8 16.58 -22.52 -26.04
N ALA A 9 15.72 -23.11 -26.89
CA ALA A 9 14.78 -24.13 -26.46
C ALA A 9 15.48 -25.46 -26.16
N ALA A 10 16.59 -25.79 -26.82
CA ALA A 10 17.39 -26.96 -26.48
C ALA A 10 18.06 -26.80 -25.11
N PHE A 11 18.62 -25.63 -24.83
CA PHE A 11 19.18 -25.31 -23.51
C PHE A 11 18.09 -25.37 -22.41
N PHE A 12 16.93 -24.76 -22.67
CA PHE A 12 15.81 -24.78 -21.73
C PHE A 12 15.27 -26.20 -21.49
N ARG A 13 15.14 -27.02 -22.55
CA ARG A 13 14.73 -28.43 -22.44
C ARG A 13 15.72 -29.25 -21.62
N ASP A 14 17.02 -29.03 -21.82
CA ASP A 14 18.04 -29.75 -21.08
C ASP A 14 18.03 -29.38 -19.59
N MET A 15 17.84 -28.08 -19.29
CA MET A 15 17.66 -27.59 -17.92
C MET A 15 16.40 -28.17 -17.26
N LEU A 16 15.28 -28.26 -17.99
CA LEU A 16 14.06 -28.90 -17.51
C LEU A 16 14.26 -30.40 -17.23
N GLY A 17 14.96 -31.11 -18.12
CA GLY A 17 15.26 -32.53 -17.93
C GLY A 17 16.16 -32.78 -16.71
N GLN A 18 17.13 -31.89 -16.46
CA GLN A 18 17.95 -31.94 -15.24
C GLN A 18 17.13 -31.63 -13.98
N TRP A 19 16.18 -30.69 -14.06
CA TRP A 19 15.27 -30.38 -12.96
C TRP A 19 14.34 -31.54 -12.64
N GLU A 20 13.74 -32.18 -13.65
CA GLU A 20 12.88 -33.35 -13.47
C GLU A 20 13.62 -34.52 -12.81
N LYS A 21 14.87 -34.77 -13.22
CA LYS A 21 15.76 -35.75 -12.54
C LYS A 21 16.03 -35.37 -11.08
N THR A 22 16.25 -34.10 -10.81
CA THR A 22 16.53 -33.58 -9.46
C THR A 22 15.29 -33.65 -8.57
N VAL A 23 14.10 -33.37 -9.11
CA VAL A 23 12.83 -33.49 -8.39
C VAL A 23 12.49 -34.95 -8.10
N ASN A 24 12.75 -35.84 -9.06
CA ASN A 24 12.56 -37.27 -8.87
C ASN A 24 13.55 -37.86 -7.85
N SER A 25 14.80 -37.36 -7.78
CA SER A 25 15.80 -37.79 -6.80
C SER A 25 15.60 -37.18 -5.41
N LEU A 26 15.00 -35.98 -5.34
CA LEU A 26 14.51 -35.36 -4.10
C LEU A 26 13.12 -35.89 -3.67
N GLY A 27 12.67 -36.96 -4.32
CA GLY A 27 11.35 -37.56 -4.14
C GLY A 27 11.05 -37.96 -2.69
N GLY A 28 9.92 -37.47 -2.19
CA GLY A 28 9.18 -37.98 -1.03
C GLY A 28 9.72 -37.59 0.36
N GLU A 29 10.99 -37.86 0.63
CA GLU A 29 11.52 -37.85 2.01
C GLU A 29 12.21 -36.51 2.37
N ALA A 30 12.83 -35.84 1.39
CA ALA A 30 13.48 -34.55 1.59
C ALA A 30 12.47 -33.40 1.83
N MET A 31 11.33 -33.38 1.11
CA MET A 31 10.29 -32.34 1.29
C MET A 31 9.58 -32.38 2.65
N ARG A 32 9.56 -33.55 3.30
CA ARG A 32 8.99 -33.73 4.64
C ARG A 32 9.95 -33.36 5.77
N SER A 33 11.21 -33.04 5.44
CA SER A 33 12.19 -32.64 6.43
C SER A 33 11.95 -31.22 6.94
N GLU A 34 12.16 -31.03 8.23
CA GLU A 34 12.12 -29.71 8.88
C GLU A 34 13.19 -28.76 8.29
N GLU A 35 14.30 -29.34 7.80
CA GLU A 35 15.39 -28.65 7.12
C GLU A 35 14.97 -28.11 5.74
N PHE A 36 14.12 -28.83 5.00
CA PHE A 36 13.54 -28.33 3.75
C PHE A 36 12.59 -27.15 4.00
N SER A 37 11.75 -27.23 5.03
CA SER A 37 10.87 -26.11 5.40
C SER A 37 11.66 -24.86 5.80
N ARG A 38 12.75 -25.04 6.57
CA ARG A 38 13.65 -23.95 6.96
C ARG A 38 14.40 -23.36 5.76
N SER A 39 14.91 -24.19 4.87
CA SER A 39 15.63 -23.73 3.67
C SER A 39 14.69 -23.05 2.67
N MET A 40 13.45 -23.53 2.53
CA MET A 40 12.42 -22.87 1.71
C MET A 40 12.03 -21.51 2.28
N GLY A 41 11.89 -21.40 3.61
CA GLY A 41 11.67 -20.12 4.29
C GLY A 41 12.84 -19.15 4.09
N ALA A 42 14.08 -19.63 4.22
CA ALA A 42 15.29 -18.85 3.96
C ALA A 42 15.40 -18.44 2.48
N ALA A 43 15.08 -19.33 1.54
CA ALA A 43 15.06 -19.05 0.12
C ALA A 43 13.99 -18.00 -0.24
N THR A 44 12.80 -18.09 0.35
CA THR A 44 11.72 -17.11 0.19
C THR A 44 12.11 -15.75 0.77
N ALA A 45 12.75 -15.73 1.94
CA ALA A 45 13.29 -14.49 2.50
C ALA A 45 14.39 -13.90 1.60
N ALA A 46 15.28 -14.73 1.07
CA ALA A 46 16.31 -14.31 0.14
C ALA A 46 15.72 -13.73 -1.15
N THR A 47 14.71 -14.37 -1.75
CA THR A 47 14.05 -13.85 -2.95
C THR A 47 13.32 -12.54 -2.67
N ALA A 48 12.65 -12.41 -1.53
CA ALA A 48 12.02 -11.15 -1.11
C ALA A 48 13.06 -10.03 -0.93
N THR A 49 14.20 -10.31 -0.30
CA THR A 49 15.29 -9.32 -0.16
C THR A 49 15.91 -8.95 -1.51
N MET A 50 16.04 -9.91 -2.42
CA MET A 50 16.55 -9.66 -3.76
C MET A 50 15.59 -8.78 -4.57
N GLN A 51 14.29 -9.04 -4.49
CA GLN A 51 13.26 -8.19 -5.10
C GLN A 51 13.28 -6.77 -4.53
N ALA A 52 13.41 -6.62 -3.20
CA ALA A 52 13.51 -5.32 -2.56
C ALA A 52 14.76 -4.55 -2.99
N ASN A 53 15.93 -5.21 -3.06
CA ASN A 53 17.17 -4.61 -3.54
C ASN A 53 17.07 -4.18 -5.01
N MET A 54 16.44 -4.99 -5.85
CA MET A 54 16.19 -4.63 -7.25
C MET A 54 15.30 -3.40 -7.35
N GLN A 55 14.21 -3.33 -6.58
CA GLN A 55 13.35 -2.15 -6.52
C GLN A 55 14.15 -0.90 -6.10
N GLN A 56 14.95 -0.98 -5.05
CA GLN A 56 15.82 0.13 -4.62
C GLN A 56 16.81 0.57 -5.70
N MET A 57 17.38 -0.37 -6.47
CA MET A 57 18.26 -0.02 -7.59
C MET A 57 17.49 0.68 -8.72
N THR A 58 16.29 0.21 -9.04
CA THR A 58 15.44 0.86 -10.06
C THR A 58 15.01 2.26 -9.62
N GLU A 59 14.64 2.44 -8.35
CA GLU A 59 14.29 3.75 -7.81
C GLU A 59 15.48 4.70 -7.84
N LYS A 60 16.68 4.24 -7.45
CA LYS A 60 17.91 5.05 -7.56
C LYS A 60 18.23 5.43 -9.00
N ALA A 61 18.03 4.52 -9.96
CA ALA A 61 18.23 4.81 -11.37
C ALA A 61 17.22 5.84 -11.90
N LEU A 62 15.95 5.72 -11.53
CA LEU A 62 14.90 6.69 -11.87
C LEU A 62 15.17 8.06 -11.25
N ALA A 63 15.53 8.09 -9.96
CA ALA A 63 15.91 9.32 -9.27
C ALA A 63 17.12 10.01 -9.91
N ALA A 64 18.14 9.24 -10.31
CA ALA A 64 19.31 9.76 -11.04
C ALA A 64 18.94 10.35 -12.42
N ALA A 65 17.87 9.85 -13.05
CA ALA A 65 17.32 10.38 -14.29
C ALA A 65 16.34 11.56 -14.07
N ASN A 66 16.18 12.06 -12.84
CA ASN A 66 15.16 13.03 -12.45
C ASN A 66 13.71 12.57 -12.76
N LEU A 67 13.48 11.26 -12.77
CA LEU A 67 12.14 10.69 -12.95
C LEU A 67 11.50 10.39 -11.59
N PRO A 68 10.20 10.67 -11.42
CA PRO A 68 9.49 10.36 -10.18
C PRO A 68 9.46 8.86 -9.93
N THR A 69 9.75 8.47 -8.69
CA THR A 69 9.75 7.08 -8.22
C THR A 69 8.40 6.70 -7.63
N ARG A 70 8.17 5.41 -7.40
CA ARG A 70 6.97 4.94 -6.71
C ARG A 70 6.88 5.53 -5.29
N SER A 71 8.00 5.58 -4.57
CA SER A 71 8.06 6.14 -3.22
C SER A 71 7.61 7.62 -3.17
N ASP A 72 7.88 8.40 -4.23
CA ASP A 72 7.44 9.79 -4.33
C ASP A 72 5.92 9.90 -4.46
N PHE A 73 5.29 8.99 -5.21
CA PHE A 73 3.82 8.93 -5.31
C PHE A 73 3.17 8.58 -3.98
N ASP A 74 3.72 7.62 -3.25
CA ASP A 74 3.21 7.23 -1.94
C ASP A 74 3.34 8.39 -0.93
N ALA A 75 4.46 9.11 -0.94
CA ALA A 75 4.64 10.31 -0.13
C ALA A 75 3.65 11.44 -0.49
N MET A 76 3.41 11.66 -1.77
CA MET A 76 2.40 12.63 -2.24
C MET A 76 0.99 12.24 -1.82
N ALA A 77 0.61 10.97 -1.97
CA ALA A 77 -0.69 10.46 -1.55
C ALA A 77 -0.92 10.66 -0.04
N GLY A 78 0.09 10.37 0.78
CA GLY A 78 0.04 10.62 2.22
C GLY A 78 -0.14 12.10 2.57
N ARG A 79 0.53 13.01 1.86
CA ARG A 79 0.37 14.46 2.04
C ARG A 79 -1.04 14.92 1.64
N ILE A 80 -1.59 14.39 0.55
CA ILE A 80 -2.96 14.69 0.12
C ILE A 80 -3.96 14.24 1.17
N ALA A 81 -3.85 13.00 1.68
CA ALA A 81 -4.72 12.50 2.73
C ALA A 81 -4.66 13.35 4.01
N ALA A 82 -3.47 13.84 4.38
CA ALA A 82 -3.31 14.75 5.52
C ALA A 82 -3.98 16.11 5.30
N ILE A 83 -3.91 16.64 4.07
CA ILE A 83 -4.60 17.88 3.68
C ILE A 83 -6.12 17.66 3.75
N GLU A 84 -6.64 16.57 3.19
CA GLU A 84 -8.06 16.22 3.24
C GLU A 84 -8.55 16.12 4.70
N ALA A 85 -7.78 15.47 5.58
CA ALA A 85 -8.12 15.41 7.00
C ALA A 85 -8.07 16.78 7.71
N SER A 86 -7.18 17.68 7.28
CA SER A 86 -7.16 19.06 7.78
C SER A 86 -8.37 19.85 7.31
N LEU A 87 -8.76 19.71 6.04
CA LEU A 87 -9.94 20.36 5.47
C LEU A 87 -11.21 19.89 6.17
N ALA A 88 -11.38 18.57 6.35
CA ALA A 88 -12.52 18.01 7.08
C ALA A 88 -12.64 18.56 8.51
N ARG A 89 -11.50 18.77 9.21
CA ARG A 89 -11.49 19.39 10.55
C ARG A 89 -11.92 20.85 10.53
N ILE A 90 -11.44 21.63 9.55
CA ILE A 90 -11.82 23.03 9.39
C ILE A 90 -13.32 23.13 9.06
N GLU A 91 -13.81 22.30 8.15
CA GLU A 91 -15.23 22.23 7.80
C GLU A 91 -16.11 21.88 9.00
N ALA A 92 -15.69 20.94 9.85
CA ALA A 92 -16.41 20.62 11.09
C ALA A 92 -16.45 21.81 12.07
N GLN A 93 -15.37 22.57 12.20
CA GLN A 93 -15.31 23.77 13.05
C GLN A 93 -16.16 24.92 12.48
N LEU A 94 -16.19 25.08 11.17
CA LEU A 94 -17.01 26.11 10.51
C LEU A 94 -18.50 25.74 10.48
N GLY A 95 -18.81 24.46 10.30
CA GLY A 95 -20.18 23.95 10.35
C GLY A 95 -20.80 24.08 11.75
N THR A 96 -20.02 23.83 12.79
CA THR A 96 -20.44 24.05 14.19
C THR A 96 -20.58 25.54 14.53
N ALA A 97 -19.76 26.42 13.96
CA ALA A 97 -19.92 27.88 14.13
C ALA A 97 -21.16 28.46 13.42
N ARG A 98 -21.71 27.77 12.41
CA ARG A 98 -22.94 28.19 11.70
C ARG A 98 -24.23 27.60 12.29
N SER A 99 -24.12 26.59 13.14
CA SER A 99 -25.19 26.19 14.04
C SER A 99 -25.20 27.13 15.23
N ASP A 100 -25.82 28.31 15.06
CA ASP A 100 -26.20 29.18 16.16
C ASP A 100 -26.85 28.30 17.25
N PRO A 101 -26.32 28.25 18.49
CA PRO A 101 -27.00 27.57 19.56
C PRO A 101 -28.34 28.28 19.73
N ASP A 102 -29.41 27.54 19.48
CA ASP A 102 -30.81 27.95 19.55
C ASP A 102 -31.03 28.78 20.81
N LYS A 103 -30.85 30.10 20.69
CA LYS A 103 -30.87 31.01 21.83
C LYS A 103 -32.32 31.01 22.29
N PRO A 104 -32.62 30.58 23.53
CA PRO A 104 -33.99 30.30 23.94
C PRO A 104 -34.83 31.56 23.72
N ARG A 105 -35.71 31.49 22.73
CA ARG A 105 -36.54 32.63 22.30
C ARG A 105 -37.44 32.99 23.47
N PRO A 106 -37.37 34.24 23.99
CA PRO A 106 -38.15 34.60 25.18
C PRO A 106 -39.64 34.45 24.85
N THR A 107 -40.33 33.62 25.63
CA THR A 107 -41.76 33.41 25.47
C THR A 107 -42.47 34.72 25.75
N ARG A 108 -43.15 35.26 24.74
CA ARG A 108 -43.91 36.52 24.85
C ARG A 108 -45.19 36.24 25.65
N GLY A 109 -45.03 36.08 26.96
CA GLY A 109 -46.08 35.68 27.89
C GLY A 109 -46.41 36.69 28.99
N ARG A 110 -45.98 37.95 28.86
CA ARG A 110 -46.44 39.01 29.77
C ARG A 110 -47.56 39.83 29.10
N LYS A 111 -48.80 39.55 29.49
CA LYS A 111 -49.93 40.47 29.25
C LYS A 111 -49.72 41.75 30.06
N PRO A 112 -50.01 42.94 29.48
CA PRO A 112 -49.83 44.21 30.19
C PRO A 112 -50.84 44.32 31.36
N PRO A 113 -50.47 45.00 32.46
CA PRO A 113 -51.35 45.14 33.61
C PRO A 113 -52.57 45.99 33.24
N VAL A 114 -53.76 45.49 33.61
CA VAL A 114 -55.03 46.21 33.42
C VAL A 114 -55.04 47.40 34.37
N ALA A 115 -55.20 48.61 33.83
CA ALA A 115 -55.29 49.83 34.61
C ALA A 115 -56.57 49.84 35.48
N PRO A 116 -56.52 50.36 36.72
CA PRO A 116 -57.69 50.42 37.59
C PRO A 116 -58.68 51.46 37.04
N GLN A 117 -59.93 51.02 36.82
CA GLN A 117 -61.04 51.92 36.52
C GLN A 117 -61.53 52.61 37.80
N LYS A 118 -61.98 53.86 37.63
CA LYS A 118 -62.34 54.86 38.64
C LYS A 118 -63.40 54.42 39.63
#